data_AF-A0A2V9PW25-F1
#
_entry.id   AF-A0A2V9PW25-F1
#
_cell.length_a   1.000
_cell.length_b   1.000
_cell.length_c   1.000
_cell.angle_alpha   90.00
_cell.angle_beta   90.00
_cell.angle_gamma   90.00
#
_symmetry.space_group_name_H-M   'P 1'
#
loop_
_entity.id
_entity.type
_entity.pdbx_description
1 polymer ?
#
loop_
_entity_poly.entity_id
_entity_poly.type
_entity_poly.pdbx_seq_one_letter_code
_entity_poly.pdbx_strand_id
1 'polypeptide(L)'
;MSAARPLAIFIVISFCVSGWFKSENKRFGETAYYMNGRAPGFASFVIHLPQAQTTVVVLSNIYSSATTTIGYDIAALSLGLSYRRFHVRVHPPSAAELKTCTGTFQFGPDFYQANAKLALTASVARNYGCAGRRANSQR
;
A
#
# COMPACT_ATOMS: atom_id res chain seq x y z
N MET A 1 3.71 -0.86 -38.28
CA MET A 1 4.26 -1.35 -36.99
C MET A 1 4.83 -0.15 -36.25
N SER A 2 4.17 0.31 -35.19
CA SER A 2 4.67 1.41 -34.35
C SER A 2 4.70 0.91 -32.91
N ALA A 3 5.91 0.66 -32.41
CA ALA A 3 6.11 0.28 -31.01
C ALA A 3 6.06 1.55 -30.17
N ALA A 4 4.98 1.72 -29.40
CA ALA A 4 4.89 2.77 -28.39
C ALA A 4 6.02 2.55 -27.37
N ARG A 5 6.97 3.49 -27.33
CA ARG A 5 8.03 3.50 -26.31
C ARG A 5 7.38 3.83 -24.96
N PRO A 6 7.60 3.03 -23.91
CA PRO A 6 7.12 3.39 -22.58
C PRO A 6 7.84 4.65 -22.13
N LEU A 7 7.05 5.66 -21.74
CA LEU A 7 7.55 6.89 -21.12
C LEU A 7 8.13 6.52 -19.75
N ALA A 8 9.45 6.38 -19.69
CA ALA A 8 10.19 6.20 -18.44
C ALA A 8 10.48 7.58 -17.85
N ILE A 9 9.78 7.93 -16.77
CA ILE A 9 10.13 9.10 -15.95
C ILE A 9 11.32 8.69 -15.07
N PHE A 10 12.52 9.13 -15.44
CA PHE A 10 13.73 8.97 -14.65
C PHE A 10 13.81 10.06 -13.59
N ILE A 11 13.41 9.74 -12.36
CA ILE A 11 13.84 10.51 -11.19
C ILE A 11 15.06 9.78 -10.63
N VAL A 12 16.26 10.25 -10.99
CA VAL A 12 17.52 9.76 -10.41
C VAL A 12 17.68 10.42 -9.05
N ILE A 13 17.33 9.70 -7.98
CA ILE A 13 17.84 10.00 -6.64
C ILE A 13 18.93 8.96 -6.37
N SER A 14 20.15 9.29 -6.76
CA SER A 14 21.33 8.60 -6.22
C SER A 14 21.52 9.04 -4.77
N PHE A 15 21.79 8.10 -3.87
CA PHE A 15 22.72 8.17 -2.72
C PHE A 15 22.28 7.29 -1.53
N CYS A 16 23.26 6.51 -1.06
CA CYS A 16 23.44 5.79 0.22
C CYS A 16 22.27 4.98 0.83
N VAL A 17 22.59 3.72 1.13
CA VAL A 17 21.74 2.71 1.80
C VAL A 17 21.40 3.17 3.23
N SER A 18 20.34 3.97 3.40
CA SER A 18 19.76 4.37 4.70
C SER A 18 18.32 4.88 4.52
N GLY A 19 17.44 4.09 3.90
CA GLY A 19 16.04 4.51 3.69
C GLY A 19 15.19 3.63 2.76
N TRP A 20 15.82 2.66 2.09
CA TRP A 20 15.15 1.73 1.19
C TRP A 20 15.07 0.34 1.83
N PHE A 21 13.89 -0.27 1.72
CA PHE A 21 13.71 -1.68 2.02
C PHE A 21 14.18 -2.51 0.83
N LYS A 22 14.95 -3.57 1.12
CA LYS A 22 15.34 -4.59 0.15
C LYS A 22 14.63 -5.89 0.49
N SER A 23 14.00 -6.51 -0.50
CA SER A 23 13.34 -7.81 -0.30
C SER A 23 13.48 -8.68 -1.55
N GLU A 24 13.77 -9.97 -1.34
CA GLU A 24 13.57 -10.99 -2.36
C GLU A 24 12.06 -11.18 -2.56
N ASN A 25 11.52 -10.51 -3.57
CA ASN A 25 10.09 -10.45 -3.74
C ASN A 25 9.63 -11.62 -4.61
N LYS A 26 9.08 -12.65 -3.95
CA LYS A 26 8.53 -13.85 -4.62
C LYS A 26 7.53 -13.52 -5.73
N ARG A 27 6.85 -12.37 -5.67
CA ARG A 27 5.89 -11.95 -6.71
C ARG A 27 6.58 -11.57 -8.03
N PHE A 28 7.77 -10.97 -7.99
CA PHE A 28 8.48 -10.51 -9.18
C PHE A 28 9.62 -11.44 -9.59
N GLY A 29 9.97 -12.43 -8.75
CA GLY A 29 11.07 -13.35 -9.03
C GLY A 29 12.45 -12.68 -8.96
N GLU A 30 12.54 -11.47 -8.41
CA GLU A 30 13.77 -10.70 -8.30
C GLU A 30 13.86 -9.89 -7.01
N THR A 31 15.03 -9.29 -6.77
CA THR A 31 15.22 -8.35 -5.67
C THR A 31 14.49 -7.05 -5.98
N ALA A 32 13.57 -6.67 -5.10
CA ALA A 32 12.91 -5.38 -5.15
C ALA A 32 13.51 -4.41 -4.14
N TYR A 33 13.76 -3.18 -4.58
CA TYR A 33 14.10 -2.05 -3.73
C TYR A 33 12.88 -1.16 -3.64
N TYR A 34 12.37 -0.91 -2.44
CA TYR A 34 11.16 -0.11 -2.29
C TYR A 34 11.21 0.78 -1.06
N MET A 35 10.39 1.84 -1.09
CA MET A 35 10.18 2.74 0.04
C MET A 35 8.75 3.26 0.00
N ASN A 36 8.23 3.62 1.17
CA ASN A 36 6.92 4.25 1.28
C ASN A 36 6.95 5.31 2.37
N GLY A 37 6.22 6.39 2.15
CA GLY A 37 6.16 7.54 3.05
C GLY A 37 4.73 8.01 3.24
N ARG A 38 4.45 8.56 4.42
CA ARG A 38 3.17 9.22 4.70
C ARG A 38 3.43 10.47 5.55
N ALA A 39 2.76 11.55 5.19
CA ALA A 39 2.70 12.80 5.93
C ALA A 39 1.24 13.27 5.91
N PRO A 40 0.74 14.06 6.87
CA PRO A 40 -0.68 14.48 6.89
C PRO A 40 -1.16 14.97 5.52
N GLY A 41 -2.17 14.31 4.96
CA GLY A 41 -2.70 14.62 3.63
C GLY A 41 -1.89 14.08 2.43
N PHE A 42 -0.82 13.32 2.66
CA PHE A 42 0.02 12.78 1.59
C PHE A 42 0.45 11.34 1.84
N ALA A 43 0.60 10.57 0.76
CA ALA A 43 1.20 9.25 0.78
C ALA A 43 2.02 9.02 -0.48
N SER A 44 3.11 8.25 -0.35
CA SER A 44 3.99 7.89 -1.46
C SER A 44 4.43 6.44 -1.37
N PHE A 45 4.72 5.87 -2.53
CA PHE A 45 5.34 4.57 -2.67
C PHE A 45 6.26 4.58 -3.89
N VAL A 46 7.45 3.99 -3.76
CA VAL A 46 8.38 3.77 -4.86
C VAL A 46 8.87 2.33 -4.81
N ILE A 47 8.93 1.69 -5.97
CA ILE A 47 9.60 0.40 -6.16
C ILE A 47 10.49 0.47 -7.39
N HIS A 48 11.67 -0.11 -7.28
CA HIS A 48 12.60 -0.35 -8.37
C HIS A 48 12.93 -1.85 -8.46
N LEU A 49 12.82 -2.37 -9.67
CA LEU A 49 13.07 -3.75 -10.08
C LEU A 49 14.24 -3.73 -11.08
N PRO A 50 15.49 -3.99 -10.64
CA PRO A 50 16.68 -3.80 -11.47
C PRO A 50 16.74 -4.73 -12.69
N GLN A 51 16.33 -5.98 -12.56
CA GLN A 51 16.41 -6.97 -13.65
C GLN A 51 15.36 -6.65 -14.71
N ALA A 52 14.14 -6.31 -14.29
CA ALA A 52 13.09 -5.84 -15.18
C ALA A 52 13.24 -4.39 -15.67
N GLN A 53 14.29 -3.68 -15.22
CA GLN A 53 14.54 -2.26 -15.53
C GLN A 53 13.30 -1.37 -15.32
N THR A 54 12.53 -1.66 -14.28
CA THR A 54 11.23 -1.03 -14.04
C THR A 54 11.24 -0.26 -12.73
N THR A 55 10.76 0.97 -12.78
CA THR A 55 10.54 1.81 -11.59
C THR A 55 9.11 2.30 -11.59
N VAL A 56 8.40 2.10 -10.49
CA VAL A 56 7.05 2.61 -10.28
C VAL A 56 7.08 3.59 -9.13
N VAL A 57 6.52 4.78 -9.38
CA VAL A 57 6.35 5.85 -8.40
C VAL A 57 4.86 6.15 -8.28
N VAL A 58 4.33 6.10 -7.07
CA VAL A 58 2.95 6.46 -6.76
C VAL A 58 2.95 7.59 -5.74
N LEU A 59 2.28 8.68 -6.08
CA LEU A 59 2.10 9.85 -5.22
C LEU A 59 0.59 10.07 -5.02
N SER A 60 0.21 10.42 -3.79
CA SER A 60 -1.18 10.67 -3.42
C SER A 60 -1.27 11.89 -2.50
N ASN A 61 -2.32 12.68 -2.71
CA ASN A 61 -2.74 13.78 -1.84
C ASN A 61 -3.82 13.34 -0.83
N ILE A 62 -3.86 12.04 -0.52
CA ILE A 62 -4.71 11.46 0.51
C ILE A 62 -3.83 10.62 1.43
N TYR A 63 -4.07 10.75 2.74
CA TYR A 63 -3.39 9.94 3.76
C TYR A 63 -3.91 8.49 3.73
N SER A 64 -3.40 7.69 2.79
CA SER A 64 -3.83 6.31 2.57
C SER A 64 -2.64 5.38 2.38
N SER A 65 -2.72 4.17 2.96
CA SER A 65 -1.76 3.10 2.70
C SER A 65 -1.96 2.41 1.35
N ALA A 66 -3.00 2.78 0.59
CA ALA A 66 -3.31 2.16 -0.70
C ALA A 66 -2.21 2.36 -1.75
N THR A 67 -1.38 3.39 -1.63
CA THR A 67 -0.28 3.68 -2.58
C THR A 67 0.68 2.52 -2.73
N THR A 68 0.96 1.80 -1.65
CA THR A 68 1.82 0.59 -1.67
C THR A 68 1.21 -0.51 -2.53
N THR A 69 -0.07 -0.85 -2.29
CA THR A 69 -0.77 -1.88 -3.08
C THR A 69 -0.85 -1.49 -4.55
N ILE A 70 -1.23 -0.24 -4.82
CA ILE A 70 -1.31 0.30 -6.18
C ILE A 70 0.04 0.19 -6.89
N GLY A 71 1.14 0.58 -6.23
CA GLY A 71 2.46 0.54 -6.84
C GLY A 71 2.93 -0.88 -7.18
N TYR A 72 2.68 -1.84 -6.27
CA TYR A 72 2.96 -3.25 -6.54
C TYR A 72 2.12 -3.82 -7.69
N ASP A 73 0.85 -3.44 -7.79
CA ASP A 73 -0.04 -3.92 -8.85
C ASP A 73 0.31 -3.28 -10.21
N ILE A 74 0.70 -2.00 -10.24
CA ILE A 74 1.21 -1.36 -11.46
C ILE A 74 2.50 -2.04 -11.92
N ALA A 75 3.43 -2.35 -11.00
CA ALA A 75 4.65 -3.07 -11.34
C ALA A 75 4.35 -4.49 -11.86
N ALA A 76 3.37 -5.18 -11.29
CA ALA A 76 2.96 -6.49 -11.79
C ALA A 76 2.34 -6.38 -13.19
N LEU A 77 1.45 -5.40 -13.40
CA LEU A 77 0.82 -5.13 -14.69
C LEU A 77 1.85 -4.80 -15.77
N SER A 78 2.86 -3.98 -15.47
CA SER A 78 3.91 -3.64 -16.45
C SER A 78 4.76 -4.84 -16.89
N LEU A 79 4.82 -5.88 -16.06
CA LEU A 79 5.54 -7.12 -16.33
C LEU A 79 4.64 -8.25 -16.85
N GLY A 80 3.36 -7.96 -17.12
CA GLY A 80 2.39 -8.96 -17.57
C GLY A 80 2.06 -10.02 -16.51
N LEU A 81 2.38 -9.75 -15.25
CA LEU A 81 2.10 -10.65 -14.13
C LEU A 81 0.64 -10.52 -13.68
N SER A 82 0.12 -11.61 -13.12
CA SER A 82 -1.20 -11.58 -12.49
C SER A 82 -1.22 -10.58 -11.34
N TYR A 83 -2.32 -9.83 -11.25
CA TYR A 83 -2.59 -8.92 -10.14
C TYR A 83 -3.91 -9.30 -9.47
N ARG A 84 -3.98 -9.06 -8.16
CA ARG A 84 -5.20 -9.35 -7.41
C ARG A 84 -6.15 -8.19 -7.57
N ARG A 85 -7.34 -8.44 -8.14
CA ARG A 85 -8.38 -7.42 -8.16
C ARG A 85 -8.83 -7.12 -6.73
N PHE A 86 -8.95 -5.83 -6.43
CA PHE A 86 -9.52 -5.39 -5.17
C PHE A 86 -11.02 -5.68 -5.18
N HIS A 87 -11.48 -6.53 -4.27
CA HIS A 87 -12.90 -6.80 -4.07
C HIS A 87 -13.41 -5.98 -2.89
N VAL A 88 -14.20 -4.96 -3.19
CA VAL A 88 -14.87 -4.16 -2.16
C VAL A 88 -15.98 -5.02 -1.53
N ARG A 89 -15.98 -5.18 -0.20
CA ARG A 89 -17.14 -5.77 0.49
C ARG A 89 -18.29 -4.76 0.42
N VAL A 90 -19.47 -5.23 0.01
CA VAL A 90 -20.69 -4.39 -0.07
C VAL A 90 -21.19 -4.01 1.32
N HIS A 91 -21.04 -4.92 2.29
CA HIS A 91 -21.50 -4.72 3.66
C HIS A 91 -20.32 -4.64 4.63
N PRO A 92 -20.42 -3.79 5.67
CA PRO A 92 -19.43 -3.79 6.75
C PRO A 92 -19.42 -5.16 7.46
N PRO A 93 -18.28 -5.57 8.04
CA PRO A 93 -18.23 -6.78 8.87
C PRO A 93 -19.22 -6.69 10.02
N SER A 94 -19.90 -7.80 10.31
CA SER A 94 -20.79 -7.93 11.46
C SER A 94 -20.02 -7.88 12.78
N ALA A 95 -20.72 -7.58 13.88
CA ALA A 95 -20.12 -7.59 15.22
C ALA A 95 -19.54 -8.96 15.60
N ALA A 96 -20.14 -10.06 15.11
CA ALA A 96 -19.65 -11.41 15.32
C ALA A 96 -18.32 -11.66 14.58
N GLU A 97 -18.21 -11.24 13.32
CA GLU A 97 -16.97 -11.31 12.56
C GLU A 97 -15.87 -10.47 13.22
N LEU A 98 -16.18 -9.26 13.67
CA LEU A 98 -15.20 -8.40 14.34
C LEU A 98 -14.66 -9.04 15.64
N LYS A 99 -15.50 -9.75 16.39
CA LYS A 99 -15.05 -10.49 17.60
C LYS A 99 -14.01 -11.55 17.28
N THR A 100 -14.06 -12.19 16.11
CA THR A 100 -13.03 -13.19 15.72
C THR A 100 -11.65 -12.57 15.51
N CYS A 101 -11.57 -11.26 15.30
CA CYS A 101 -10.32 -10.53 15.15
C CYS A 101 -9.81 -9.93 16.47
N THR A 102 -10.54 -10.07 17.58
CA THR A 102 -10.13 -9.51 18.88
C THR A 102 -9.27 -10.48 19.68
N GLY A 103 -8.31 -9.95 20.42
CA GLY A 103 -7.41 -10.77 21.24
C GLY A 103 -6.10 -10.07 21.55
N THR A 104 -5.24 -10.77 22.30
CA THR A 104 -3.88 -10.32 22.59
C THR A 104 -2.92 -11.12 21.74
N PHE A 105 -2.15 -10.40 20.92
CA PHE A 105 -1.11 -10.96 20.07
C PHE A 105 0.25 -10.64 20.69
N GLN A 106 1.16 -11.61 20.65
CA GLN A 106 2.52 -11.43 21.14
C GLN A 106 3.48 -11.57 19.95
N PHE A 107 4.34 -10.56 19.79
CA PHE A 107 5.45 -10.62 18.84
C PHE A 107 6.55 -11.54 19.36
N GLY A 108 7.34 -12.10 18.44
CA GLY A 108 8.46 -12.97 18.78
C GLY A 108 9.54 -12.27 19.61
N PRO A 109 10.46 -13.05 20.22
CA PRO A 109 11.61 -12.50 20.93
C PRO A 109 12.61 -11.79 20.01
N ASP A 110 12.53 -12.05 18.70
CA ASP A 110 13.34 -11.50 17.62
C ASP A 110 12.77 -10.21 17.00
N PHE A 111 11.65 -9.71 17.52
CA PHE A 111 11.06 -8.46 17.06
C PHE A 111 11.78 -7.24 17.65
N TYR A 112 11.69 -6.08 16.97
CA TYR A 112 12.34 -4.82 17.39
C TYR A 112 12.13 -4.50 18.89
N GLN A 113 10.92 -4.75 19.39
CA GLN A 113 10.64 -4.83 20.82
C GLN A 113 10.30 -6.28 21.19
N ALA A 114 11.26 -6.96 21.83
CA ALA A 114 11.14 -8.37 22.18
C ALA A 114 9.88 -8.65 23.03
N ASN A 115 9.11 -9.66 22.63
CA ASN A 115 7.88 -10.09 23.32
C ASN A 115 6.80 -9.00 23.49
N ALA A 116 6.81 -7.97 22.64
CA ALA A 116 5.78 -6.93 22.69
C ALA A 116 4.37 -7.55 22.54
N LYS A 117 3.41 -7.01 23.30
CA LYS A 117 2.01 -7.46 23.28
C LYS A 117 1.13 -6.39 22.67
N LEU A 118 0.29 -6.80 21.73
CA LEU A 118 -0.72 -5.96 21.08
C LEU A 118 -2.10 -6.48 21.45
N ALA A 119 -2.88 -5.69 22.17
CA ALA A 119 -4.29 -5.98 22.42
C ALA A 119 -5.14 -5.35 21.31
N LEU A 120 -5.82 -6.17 20.52
CA LEU A 120 -6.75 -5.72 19.50
C LEU A 120 -8.18 -5.82 20.04
N THR A 121 -8.84 -4.65 20.14
CA THR A 121 -10.22 -4.55 20.58
C THR A 121 -11.09 -4.03 19.44
N ALA A 122 -12.26 -4.65 19.26
CA ALA A 122 -13.27 -4.16 18.32
C ALA A 122 -14.10 -3.09 19.04
N SER A 123 -14.01 -1.85 18.57
CA SER A 123 -14.93 -0.79 18.97
C SER A 123 -15.81 -0.43 17.77
N VAL A 124 -17.11 -0.30 18.02
CA VAL A 124 -18.03 0.25 17.02
C VAL A 124 -17.85 1.76 17.06
N ALA A 125 -17.15 2.31 16.06
CA ALA A 125 -17.14 3.75 15.87
C ALA A 125 -18.58 4.20 15.59
N ARG A 126 -19.19 4.97 16.50
CA ARG A 126 -20.46 5.62 16.22
C ARG A 126 -20.22 6.65 15.12
N ASN A 127 -20.74 6.38 13.93
CA ASN A 127 -20.94 7.33 12.83
C ASN A 127 -19.77 8.27 12.50
N TYR A 128 -18.76 7.79 11.78
CA TYR A 128 -18.10 8.64 10.79
C TYR A 128 -18.82 8.46 9.45
N GLY A 129 -20.00 9.09 9.35
CA GLY A 129 -20.63 9.26 8.05
C GLY A 129 -19.70 10.11 7.18
N CYS A 130 -19.33 9.61 5.99
CA CYS A 130 -18.94 10.49 4.91
C CYS A 130 -20.16 11.35 4.58
N ALA A 131 -20.28 12.51 5.21
CA ALA A 131 -21.24 13.53 4.83
C ALA A 131 -20.87 14.00 3.42
N GLY A 132 -21.40 13.32 2.41
CA GLY A 132 -21.44 13.83 1.06
C GLY A 132 -22.11 15.20 1.12
N ARG A 133 -21.33 16.24 0.88
CA ARG A 133 -21.80 17.62 0.79
C ARG A 133 -22.80 17.66 -0.36
N ARG A 134 -24.10 17.57 -0.08
CA ARG A 134 -25.16 17.86 -1.06
C ARG A 134 -24.96 19.32 -1.45
N ALA A 135 -24.48 19.56 -2.67
CA ALA A 135 -24.55 20.86 -3.29
C ALA A 135 -26.03 21.19 -3.51
N ASN A 136 -26.56 22.09 -2.69
CA ASN A 136 -27.84 22.73 -2.96
C ASN A 136 -27.64 23.61 -4.21
N SER A 137 -28.01 23.09 -5.37
CA SER A 137 -28.29 23.90 -6.56
C SER A 137 -29.78 24.20 -6.54
N GLN A 138 -30.18 25.27 -5.86
CA GLN A 138 -31.44 25.93 -6.17
C GLN A 138 -31.23 26.83 -7.38
N ARG A 139 -31.94 26.52 -8.46
CA ARG A 139 -32.39 27.48 -9.46
C ARG A 139 -33.91 27.51 -9.38
#